data_AF-A0A432WY35-F1
#
_entry.id   AF-A0A432WY35-F1
#
_cell.length_a   1.000
_cell.length_b   1.000
_cell.length_c   1.000
_cell.angle_alpha   90.00
_cell.angle_beta   90.00
_cell.angle_gamma   90.00
#
_symmetry.space_group_name_H-M   'P 1'
#
loop_
_entity.id
_entity.type
_entity.pdbx_description
1 polymer ?
#
loop_
_entity_poly.entity_id
_entity_poly.type
_entity_poly.pdbx_seq_one_letter_code
_entity_poly.pdbx_strand_id
1 'polypeptide(L)'
;MENEQGNAKEAGCLGYVIGGMSFIPLIGVLFGIIAIIWGFAIKHTKLKIVGVCGIGFTVILYSALGYFGFVQEGGIYDELRGEFAKTQLNSAVQAIEFYKVQNGHYPESLEILQKSLPENSMVFLLDAAQVNTGGKLYYYELIDEGSYHIRSYGRDGVINTADDILPSPIKNVGLVADYQVPSGS
;
A
#
# COMPACT_ATOMS: atom_id res chain seq x y z
N MET A 1 -40.41 -52.03 5.06
CA MET A 1 -40.28 -50.55 4.98
C MET A 1 -38.97 -50.30 4.26
N GLU A 2 -39.08 -49.94 2.97
CA GLU A 2 -37.96 -49.77 2.05
C GLU A 2 -36.99 -48.68 2.51
N ASN A 3 -35.70 -48.98 2.43
CA ASN A 3 -34.64 -47.98 2.46
C ASN A 3 -34.74 -47.16 1.16
N GLU A 4 -35.37 -45.99 1.22
CA GLU A 4 -35.19 -44.97 0.19
C GLU A 4 -33.76 -44.43 0.28
N GLN A 5 -32.80 -45.16 -0.29
CA GLN A 5 -31.53 -44.59 -0.70
C GLN A 5 -31.83 -43.59 -1.82
N GLY A 6 -32.06 -42.33 -1.43
CA GLY A 6 -32.13 -41.21 -2.33
C GLY A 6 -30.86 -41.17 -3.19
N ASN A 7 -31.02 -41.54 -4.46
CA ASN A 7 -29.96 -41.62 -5.45
C ASN A 7 -29.24 -40.26 -5.52
N ALA A 8 -28.06 -40.16 -4.91
CA ALA A 8 -27.25 -38.95 -4.93
C ALA A 8 -26.78 -38.75 -6.38
N LYS A 9 -27.40 -37.80 -7.10
CA LYS A 9 -26.97 -37.44 -8.44
C LYS A 9 -25.50 -37.01 -8.37
N GLU A 10 -24.64 -37.76 -9.05
CA GLU A 10 -23.23 -37.42 -9.15
C GLU A 10 -23.08 -36.05 -9.80
N ALA A 11 -22.16 -35.23 -9.27
CA ALA A 11 -21.92 -33.88 -9.76
C ALA A 11 -21.39 -33.83 -11.21
N GLY A 12 -21.04 -34.98 -11.79
CA GLY A 12 -20.35 -35.09 -13.07
C GLY A 12 -18.98 -34.40 -13.05
N CYS A 13 -18.19 -34.59 -14.11
CA CYS A 13 -16.88 -33.93 -14.26
C CYS A 13 -17.01 -32.39 -14.20
N LEU A 14 -18.08 -31.83 -14.78
CA LEU A 14 -18.35 -30.39 -14.82
C LEU A 14 -18.50 -29.75 -13.44
N GLY A 15 -19.14 -30.43 -12.49
CA GLY A 15 -19.29 -29.90 -11.13
C GLY A 15 -17.94 -29.72 -10.43
N TYR A 16 -17.01 -30.66 -10.60
CA TYR A 16 -15.66 -30.54 -10.04
C TYR A 16 -14.79 -29.51 -10.76
N VAL A 17 -14.98 -29.31 -12.07
CA VAL A 17 -14.30 -28.23 -12.81
C VAL A 17 -14.74 -26.86 -12.27
N ILE A 18 -16.05 -26.66 -12.07
CA ILE A 18 -16.59 -25.42 -11.49
C ILE A 18 -16.12 -25.23 -10.04
N GLY A 19 -16.10 -26.31 -9.26
CA GLY A 19 -15.51 -26.31 -7.93
C GLY A 19 -14.02 -25.92 -7.95
N GLY A 20 -13.23 -26.44 -8.89
CA GLY A 20 -11.82 -26.08 -9.05
C GLY A 20 -11.62 -24.61 -9.44
N MET A 21 -12.46 -24.07 -10.32
CA MET A 21 -12.42 -22.65 -10.71
C MET A 21 -12.66 -21.70 -9.53
N SER A 22 -13.26 -22.18 -8.44
CA SER A 22 -13.47 -21.36 -7.24
C SER A 22 -12.18 -20.93 -6.52
N PHE A 23 -11.04 -21.52 -6.87
CA PHE A 23 -9.72 -21.16 -6.33
C PHE A 23 -8.99 -20.09 -7.15
N ILE A 24 -9.56 -19.62 -8.26
CA ILE A 24 -9.03 -18.46 -8.99
C ILE A 24 -9.29 -17.22 -8.10
N PRO A 25 -8.26 -16.46 -7.68
CA PRO A 25 -8.48 -15.29 -6.83
C PRO A 25 -9.49 -14.32 -7.46
N LEU A 26 -10.30 -13.68 -6.61
CA LEU A 26 -11.36 -12.73 -6.97
C LEU A 26 -12.54 -13.36 -7.75
N ILE A 27 -12.31 -13.81 -8.98
CA ILE A 27 -13.35 -14.36 -9.87
C ILE A 27 -13.88 -15.71 -9.34
N GLY A 28 -13.02 -16.48 -8.66
CA GLY A 28 -13.37 -17.77 -8.06
C GLY A 28 -14.47 -17.69 -7.01
N VAL A 29 -14.72 -16.54 -6.40
CA VAL A 29 -15.86 -16.38 -5.47
C VAL A 29 -17.19 -16.64 -6.19
N LEU A 30 -17.34 -16.16 -7.43
CA LEU A 30 -18.54 -16.42 -8.23
C LEU A 30 -18.71 -17.92 -8.50
N PHE A 31 -17.64 -18.59 -8.90
CA PHE A 31 -17.65 -20.04 -9.15
C PHE A 31 -17.89 -20.84 -7.87
N GLY A 32 -17.38 -20.38 -6.73
CA GLY A 32 -17.65 -20.98 -5.41
C GLY A 32 -19.11 -20.88 -5.03
N ILE A 33 -19.75 -19.73 -5.23
CA ILE A 33 -21.19 -19.54 -5.01
C ILE A 33 -21.99 -20.47 -5.92
N ILE A 34 -21.66 -20.54 -7.22
CA ILE A 34 -22.32 -21.44 -8.17
C ILE A 34 -22.18 -22.91 -7.73
N ALA A 35 -20.99 -23.33 -7.31
CA ALA A 35 -20.73 -24.69 -6.81
C ALA A 35 -21.57 -25.01 -5.56
N ILE A 36 -21.72 -24.05 -4.64
CA ILE A 36 -22.56 -24.23 -3.44
C ILE A 36 -24.03 -24.37 -3.80
N ILE A 37 -24.58 -23.47 -4.62
CA ILE A 37 -25.98 -23.50 -5.07
C ILE A 37 -26.27 -24.82 -5.78
N TRP A 38 -25.40 -25.23 -6.71
CA TRP A 38 -25.52 -26.49 -7.42
C TRP A 38 -25.42 -27.67 -6.45
N GLY A 39 -24.45 -27.65 -5.54
CA GLY A 39 -24.28 -28.69 -4.51
C GLY A 39 -25.51 -28.87 -3.62
N PHE A 40 -26.28 -27.81 -3.32
CA PHE A 40 -27.58 -27.94 -2.67
C PHE A 40 -28.65 -28.54 -3.60
N ALA A 41 -28.73 -28.09 -4.85
CA ALA A 41 -29.70 -28.58 -5.84
C ALA A 41 -29.59 -30.10 -6.10
N ILE A 42 -28.36 -30.64 -6.14
CA ILE A 42 -28.11 -32.08 -6.34
C ILE A 42 -27.83 -32.85 -5.03
N LYS A 43 -28.02 -32.22 -3.86
CA LYS A 43 -27.73 -32.81 -2.54
C LYS A 43 -26.31 -33.39 -2.38
N HIS A 44 -25.31 -32.77 -3.03
CA HIS A 44 -23.94 -33.26 -3.08
C HIS A 44 -22.99 -32.51 -2.13
N THR A 45 -22.65 -33.13 -1.00
CA THR A 45 -21.89 -32.49 0.10
C THR A 45 -20.48 -32.06 -0.30
N LYS A 46 -19.75 -32.87 -1.08
CA LYS A 46 -18.37 -32.55 -1.47
C LYS A 46 -18.30 -31.28 -2.33
N LEU A 47 -19.28 -31.06 -3.20
CA LEU A 47 -19.30 -29.88 -4.10
C LEU A 47 -19.51 -28.59 -3.30
N LYS A 48 -20.36 -28.63 -2.27
CA LYS A 48 -20.53 -27.51 -1.32
C LYS A 48 -19.22 -27.20 -0.59
N ILE A 49 -18.52 -28.23 -0.11
CA ILE A 49 -17.24 -28.06 0.60
C ILE A 49 -16.21 -27.40 -0.32
N VAL A 50 -16.06 -27.88 -1.56
CA VAL A 50 -15.11 -27.31 -2.53
C VAL A 50 -15.40 -25.82 -2.78
N GLY A 51 -16.67 -25.45 -2.99
CA GLY A 51 -17.05 -24.05 -3.17
C GLY A 51 -16.76 -23.16 -1.94
N VAL A 52 -17.04 -23.66 -0.73
CA VAL A 52 -16.69 -22.96 0.53
C VAL A 52 -15.18 -22.80 0.67
N CYS A 53 -14.40 -23.83 0.36
CA CYS A 53 -12.95 -23.78 0.40
C CYS A 53 -12.36 -22.76 -0.60
N GLY A 54 -12.90 -22.66 -1.82
CA GLY A 54 -12.43 -21.67 -2.80
C GLY A 54 -12.70 -20.23 -2.39
N ILE A 55 -13.89 -19.96 -1.83
CA ILE A 55 -14.21 -18.64 -1.25
C ILE A 55 -13.28 -18.36 -0.06
N GLY A 56 -13.13 -19.33 0.85
CA GLY A 56 -12.23 -19.24 1.99
C GLY A 56 -10.78 -18.97 1.59
N PHE A 57 -10.30 -19.62 0.53
CA PHE A 57 -8.97 -19.39 -0.04
C PHE A 57 -8.79 -17.94 -0.48
N THR A 58 -9.78 -17.36 -1.16
CA THR A 58 -9.76 -15.94 -1.56
C THR A 58 -9.69 -15.03 -0.33
N VAL A 59 -10.53 -15.28 0.68
CA VAL A 59 -10.53 -14.49 1.92
C VAL A 59 -9.18 -14.59 2.63
N ILE A 60 -8.64 -15.80 2.80
CA ILE A 60 -7.33 -16.02 3.45
C ILE A 60 -6.22 -15.32 2.68
N LEU A 61 -6.17 -15.47 1.35
CA LEU A 61 -5.16 -14.86 0.49
C LEU A 61 -5.13 -13.34 0.64
N TYR A 62 -6.29 -12.69 0.51
CA TYR A 62 -6.36 -11.23 0.58
C TYR A 62 -6.21 -10.70 2.02
N SER A 63 -6.67 -11.45 3.03
CA SER A 63 -6.43 -11.11 4.43
C SER A 63 -4.94 -11.19 4.76
N ALA A 64 -4.24 -12.22 4.28
CA ALA A 64 -2.80 -12.34 4.42
C ALA A 64 -2.09 -11.19 3.70
N LEU A 65 -2.45 -10.92 2.44
CA LEU A 65 -1.85 -9.81 1.69
C LEU A 65 -2.06 -8.45 2.38
N GLY A 66 -3.26 -8.20 2.90
CA GLY A 66 -3.55 -6.99 3.66
C GLY A 66 -2.76 -6.91 4.97
N TYR A 67 -2.67 -8.02 5.71
CA TYR A 67 -1.89 -8.09 6.93
C TYR A 67 -0.39 -7.84 6.67
N PHE A 68 0.20 -8.56 5.71
CA PHE A 68 1.61 -8.38 5.34
C PHE A 68 1.90 -7.01 4.72
N GLY A 69 0.95 -6.43 3.98
CA GLY A 69 1.12 -5.16 3.29
C GLY A 69 0.95 -3.93 4.21
N PHE A 70 0.05 -3.99 5.19
CA PHE A 70 -0.33 -2.82 5.99
C PHE A 70 -0.10 -2.99 7.50
N VAL A 71 -0.13 -4.22 8.03
CA VAL A 71 -0.12 -4.43 9.49
C VAL A 71 1.24 -4.90 10.00
N GLN A 72 1.89 -5.82 9.30
CA GLN A 72 3.17 -6.35 9.74
C GLN A 72 4.28 -5.31 9.61
N GLU A 73 4.95 -5.06 10.73
CA GLU A 73 6.15 -4.22 10.81
C GLU A 73 7.42 -5.01 10.48
N GLY A 74 8.37 -4.38 9.79
CA GLY A 74 9.66 -4.97 9.44
C GLY A 74 9.58 -6.07 8.38
N GLY A 75 8.47 -6.14 7.65
CA GLY A 75 8.30 -7.06 6.52
C GLY A 75 8.88 -6.52 5.20
N ILE A 76 8.88 -7.36 4.16
CA ILE A 76 9.36 -7.01 2.80
C ILE A 76 8.67 -5.75 2.25
N TYR A 77 7.39 -5.54 2.58
CA TYR A 77 6.64 -4.37 2.13
C TYR A 77 7.09 -3.06 2.79
N ASP A 78 7.61 -3.10 4.03
CA ASP A 78 8.11 -1.89 4.70
C ASP A 78 9.43 -1.42 4.10
N GLU A 79 10.32 -2.35 3.76
CA GLU A 79 11.58 -2.02 3.05
C GLU A 79 11.30 -1.39 1.69
N LEU A 80 10.45 -2.03 0.87
CA LEU A 80 10.04 -1.50 -0.43
C LEU A 80 9.36 -0.13 -0.31
N ARG A 81 8.52 0.06 0.71
CA ARG A 81 7.86 1.34 0.98
C ARG A 81 8.89 2.40 1.34
N GLY A 82 9.88 2.07 2.16
CA GLY A 82 10.96 2.97 2.53
C GLY A 82 11.81 3.39 1.33
N GLU A 83 12.18 2.46 0.45
CA GLU A 83 12.90 2.77 -0.79
C GLU A 83 12.08 3.66 -1.74
N PHE A 84 10.78 3.38 -1.87
CA PHE A 84 9.87 4.19 -2.66
C PHE A 84 9.75 5.61 -2.07
N ALA A 85 9.53 5.72 -0.76
CA ALA A 85 9.47 7.00 -0.06
C ALA A 85 10.77 7.80 -0.23
N LYS A 86 11.94 7.16 -0.15
CA LYS A 86 13.24 7.80 -0.40
C LYS A 86 13.37 8.32 -1.83
N THR A 87 12.89 7.57 -2.81
CA THR A 87 12.92 7.97 -4.23
C THR A 87 12.05 9.21 -4.48
N GLN A 88 10.85 9.22 -3.90
CA GLN A 88 9.92 10.35 -3.99
C GLN A 88 10.46 11.57 -3.25
N LEU A 89 11.03 11.37 -2.06
CA LEU A 89 11.68 12.40 -1.26
C LEU A 89 12.85 13.06 -1.99
N ASN A 90 13.69 12.29 -2.68
CA ASN A 90 14.77 12.84 -3.52
C ASN A 90 14.22 13.67 -4.69
N SER A 91 13.07 13.28 -5.25
CA SER A 91 12.40 14.06 -6.31
C SER A 91 11.82 15.37 -5.75
N ALA A 92 11.29 15.34 -4.52
CA ALA A 92 10.84 16.55 -3.82
C ALA A 92 12.00 17.53 -3.56
N VAL A 93 13.18 17.04 -3.16
CA VAL A 93 14.40 17.86 -3.02
C VAL A 93 14.73 18.57 -4.33
N GLN A 94 14.71 17.84 -5.46
CA GLN A 94 14.98 18.45 -6.77
C GLN A 94 13.97 19.55 -7.12
N ALA A 95 12.69 19.34 -6.79
CA ALA A 95 11.66 20.34 -7.02
C ALA A 95 11.83 21.59 -6.14
N ILE A 96 12.26 21.43 -4.88
CA ILE A 96 12.59 22.55 -3.98
C ILE A 96 13.74 23.38 -4.53
N GLU A 97 14.82 22.72 -4.95
CA GLU A 97 15.98 23.41 -5.53
C GLU A 97 15.62 24.12 -6.84
N PHE A 98 14.82 23.47 -7.67
CA PHE A 98 14.31 24.08 -8.90
C PHE A 98 13.43 25.31 -8.60
N TYR A 99 12.56 25.23 -7.60
CA TYR A 99 11.75 26.36 -7.14
C TYR A 99 12.63 27.55 -6.75
N LYS A 100 13.72 27.33 -6.01
CA LYS A 100 14.67 28.38 -5.65
C LYS A 100 15.33 29.01 -6.86
N VAL A 101 15.74 28.22 -7.85
CA VAL A 101 16.32 28.75 -9.09
C VAL A 101 15.34 29.65 -9.83
N GLN A 102 14.04 29.33 -9.81
CA GLN A 102 13.01 30.12 -10.49
C GLN A 102 12.61 31.38 -9.73
N ASN A 103 12.52 31.33 -8.40
CA ASN A 103 11.93 32.39 -7.58
C ASN A 103 12.97 33.19 -6.78
N GLY A 104 14.22 32.74 -6.74
CA GLY A 104 15.31 33.36 -5.98
C GLY A 104 15.37 32.97 -4.51
N HIS A 105 14.36 32.28 -3.98
CA HIS A 105 14.28 31.83 -2.59
C HIS A 105 13.63 30.44 -2.48
N TYR A 106 13.88 29.72 -1.40
CA TYR A 106 13.20 28.45 -1.12
C TYR A 106 11.70 28.68 -0.81
N PRO A 107 10.82 27.68 -1.08
CA PRO A 107 9.41 27.80 -0.74
C PRO A 107 9.23 27.88 0.79
N GLU A 108 8.30 28.70 1.29
CA GLU A 108 8.07 28.82 2.74
C GLU A 108 7.46 27.53 3.33
N SER A 109 6.75 26.76 2.50
CA SER A 109 6.19 25.47 2.86
C SER A 109 6.04 24.55 1.65
N LEU A 110 5.83 23.25 1.89
CA LEU A 110 5.59 22.29 0.82
C LEU A 110 4.25 22.52 0.11
N GLU A 111 3.26 23.14 0.75
CA GLU A 111 2.01 23.54 0.11
C GLU A 111 2.22 24.65 -0.92
N ILE A 112 3.14 25.59 -0.65
CA ILE A 112 3.52 26.61 -1.63
C ILE A 112 4.21 25.95 -2.82
N LEU A 113 5.15 25.03 -2.57
CA LEU A 113 5.78 24.24 -3.61
C LEU A 113 4.70 23.50 -4.43
N GLN A 114 3.76 22.82 -3.77
CA GLN A 114 2.69 22.07 -4.42
C GLN A 114 1.86 22.93 -5.37
N LYS A 115 1.50 24.15 -4.96
CA LYS A 115 0.73 25.09 -5.79
C LYS A 115 1.52 25.66 -6.96
N SER A 116 2.85 25.69 -6.86
CA SER A 116 3.73 26.16 -7.95
C SER A 116 4.02 25.09 -9.00
N LEU A 117 3.77 23.82 -8.68
CA LEU A 117 3.99 22.71 -9.61
C LEU A 117 2.96 22.75 -10.76
N PRO A 118 3.36 22.37 -11.99
CA PRO A 118 2.42 22.17 -13.09
C PRO A 118 1.34 21.12 -12.74
N GLU A 119 0.14 21.24 -13.34
CA GLU A 119 -0.96 20.30 -13.12
C GLU A 119 -0.60 18.84 -13.45
N ASN A 120 0.36 18.62 -14.36
CA ASN A 120 0.87 17.31 -14.76
C ASN A 120 2.21 16.95 -14.08
N SER A 121 2.55 17.61 -12.98
CA SER A 121 3.76 17.30 -12.22
C SER A 121 3.70 15.90 -11.62
N MET A 122 4.81 15.17 -11.77
CA MET A 122 5.01 13.85 -11.16
C MET A 122 5.77 13.94 -9.82
N VAL A 123 5.88 15.14 -9.24
CA VAL A 123 6.49 15.36 -7.93
C VAL A 123 5.45 15.12 -6.84
N PHE A 124 5.69 14.12 -6.00
CA PHE A 124 4.84 13.81 -4.87
C PHE A 124 5.47 14.33 -3.60
N LEU A 125 4.71 15.16 -2.87
CA LEU A 125 5.15 15.78 -1.60
C LEU A 125 4.55 15.08 -0.37
N LEU A 126 3.63 14.14 -0.59
CA LEU A 126 3.05 13.29 0.44
C LEU A 126 4.03 12.18 0.82
N ASP A 127 4.13 11.93 2.12
CA ASP A 127 5.03 10.93 2.67
C ASP A 127 4.51 9.52 2.41
N ALA A 128 5.10 8.85 1.42
CA ALA A 128 4.74 7.50 1.02
C ALA A 128 5.12 6.42 2.04
N ALA A 129 5.91 6.73 3.07
CA ALA A 129 6.24 5.80 4.15
C ALA A 129 5.06 5.57 5.12
N GLN A 130 4.14 6.54 5.19
CA GLN A 130 2.97 6.47 6.05
C GLN A 130 1.97 5.41 5.59
N VAL A 131 1.47 4.63 6.55
CA VAL A 131 0.46 3.58 6.30
C VAL A 131 -0.97 4.08 6.58
N ASN A 132 -1.10 5.22 7.28
CA ASN A 132 -2.40 5.81 7.59
C ASN A 132 -3.02 6.53 6.37
N THR A 133 -4.34 6.57 6.33
CA THR A 133 -5.14 7.20 5.25
C THR A 133 -5.08 8.73 5.23
N GLY A 134 -4.38 9.34 6.19
CA GLY A 134 -4.31 10.79 6.37
C GLY A 134 -3.17 11.47 5.63
N GLY A 135 -2.20 10.70 5.09
CA GLY A 135 -1.10 11.15 4.23
C GLY A 135 -0.56 12.54 4.57
N LYS A 136 0.43 12.63 5.47
CA LYS A 136 1.10 13.91 5.75
C LYS A 136 2.03 14.28 4.60
N LEU A 137 2.24 15.57 4.36
CA LEU A 137 3.39 16.00 3.58
C LEU A 137 4.69 15.61 4.29
N TYR A 138 5.80 15.56 3.58
CA TYR A 138 7.11 15.43 4.20
C TYR A 138 7.33 16.53 5.24
N TYR A 139 8.09 16.22 6.30
CA TYR A 139 8.58 17.26 7.19
C TYR A 139 9.47 18.19 6.37
N TYR A 140 9.21 19.49 6.45
CA TYR A 140 9.99 20.51 5.78
C TYR A 140 10.12 21.73 6.68
N GLU A 141 11.33 22.25 6.78
CA GLU A 141 11.62 23.43 7.59
C GLU A 141 12.75 24.23 6.95
N LEU A 142 12.55 25.54 6.82
CA LEU A 142 13.60 26.47 6.43
C LEU A 142 14.51 26.74 7.64
N ILE A 143 15.81 26.60 7.44
CA ILE A 143 16.80 26.97 8.45
C ILE A 143 17.14 28.46 8.27
N ASP A 144 17.43 28.86 7.04
CA ASP A 144 17.74 30.22 6.61
C ASP A 144 17.46 30.39 5.10
N GLU A 145 17.90 31.51 4.51
CA GLU A 145 17.75 31.79 3.06
C GLU A 145 18.52 30.80 2.17
N GLY A 146 19.57 30.17 2.72
CA GLY A 146 20.51 29.31 2.01
C GLY A 146 20.28 27.82 2.23
N SER A 147 19.49 27.43 3.23
CA SER A 147 19.41 26.05 3.67
C SER A 147 18.08 25.64 4.28
N TYR A 148 17.78 24.34 4.15
CA TYR A 148 16.54 23.76 4.66
C TYR A 148 16.71 22.29 5.03
N HIS A 149 15.72 21.82 5.76
CA HIS A 149 15.53 20.47 6.23
C HIS A 149 14.34 19.83 5.51
N ILE A 150 14.48 18.58 5.08
CA ILE A 150 13.35 17.77 4.62
C ILE A 150 13.58 16.31 4.99
N ARG A 151 12.51 15.63 5.46
CA ARG A 151 12.54 14.18 5.69
C ARG A 151 11.15 13.56 5.71
N SER A 152 11.12 12.23 5.63
CA SER A 152 9.96 11.41 5.93
C SER A 152 9.83 11.18 7.45
N TYR A 153 8.59 11.12 7.92
CA TYR A 153 8.18 10.68 9.27
C TYR A 153 8.17 9.14 9.42
N GLY A 154 8.70 8.40 8.44
CA GLY A 154 8.69 6.95 8.49
C GLY A 154 7.30 6.33 8.40
N ARG A 155 7.12 5.15 8.99
CA ARG A 155 5.84 4.43 9.07
C ARG A 155 4.99 4.93 10.24
N ASP A 156 5.62 5.28 11.34
CA ASP A 156 4.93 5.64 12.60
C ASP A 156 4.35 7.06 12.59
N GLY A 157 4.86 7.95 11.74
CA GLY A 157 4.33 9.31 11.59
C GLY A 157 4.85 10.29 12.64
N VAL A 158 5.89 9.89 13.35
CA VAL A 158 6.61 10.65 14.37
C VAL A 158 7.97 11.03 13.79
N ILE A 159 8.49 12.19 14.19
CA ILE A 159 9.78 12.68 13.71
C ILE A 159 10.89 12.27 14.69
N ASN A 160 12.09 12.04 14.17
CA ASN A 160 13.28 11.55 14.90
C ASN A 160 13.12 10.16 15.50
N THR A 161 12.43 9.28 14.78
CA THR A 161 12.37 7.86 15.11
C THR A 161 13.33 7.08 14.20
N ALA A 162 13.51 5.80 14.49
CA ALA A 162 14.46 4.97 13.75
C ALA A 162 14.02 4.67 12.30
N ASP A 163 12.73 4.86 12.00
CA ASP A 163 12.12 4.66 10.70
C ASP A 163 12.01 5.95 9.88
N ASP A 164 12.46 7.10 10.40
CA ASP A 164 12.65 8.33 9.63
C ASP A 164 13.50 8.05 8.38
N ILE A 165 13.08 8.59 7.24
CA ILE A 165 13.82 8.43 5.98
C ILE A 165 14.38 9.78 5.58
N LEU A 166 15.71 9.84 5.48
CA LEU A 166 16.45 10.99 5.03
C LEU A 166 16.65 10.95 3.50
N PRO A 167 16.65 12.12 2.84
CA PRO A 167 17.02 12.21 1.44
C PRO A 167 18.48 11.79 1.23
N SER A 168 18.80 11.39 0.01
CA SER A 168 20.19 11.17 -0.39
C SER A 168 20.94 12.51 -0.37
N PRO A 169 22.17 12.57 0.17
CA PRO A 169 22.96 13.79 0.12
C PRO A 169 23.20 14.24 -1.31
N ILE A 170 22.87 15.50 -1.61
CA ILE A 170 23.16 16.16 -2.88
C ILE A 170 24.19 17.26 -2.60
N LYS A 171 25.20 17.40 -3.46
CA LYS A 171 26.22 18.45 -3.30
C LYS A 171 25.74 19.75 -3.94
N ASN A 172 26.19 20.88 -3.40
CA ASN A 172 25.95 22.23 -3.92
C ASN A 172 24.46 22.63 -3.95
N VAL A 173 23.71 22.19 -2.95
CA VAL A 173 22.30 22.51 -2.73
C VAL A 173 22.09 22.96 -1.29
N GLY A 174 20.94 23.54 -0.95
CA GLY A 174 20.64 24.00 0.41
C GLY A 174 20.19 22.90 1.36
N LEU A 175 20.03 21.67 0.85
CA LEU A 175 19.64 20.53 1.66
C LEU A 175 20.66 20.21 2.76
N VAL A 176 20.22 20.28 4.01
CA VAL A 176 20.92 19.72 5.17
C VAL A 176 20.24 18.41 5.56
N ALA A 177 20.77 17.30 5.03
CA ALA A 177 20.13 15.98 5.12
C ALA A 177 20.37 15.26 6.46
N ASP A 178 21.49 15.51 7.14
CA ASP A 178 21.84 14.85 8.40
C ASP A 178 21.61 15.81 9.58
N TYR A 179 20.46 15.67 10.24
CA TYR A 179 20.06 16.53 11.35
C TYR A 179 19.17 15.75 12.33
N GLN A 180 18.90 16.34 13.49
CA GLN A 180 17.89 15.87 14.44
C GLN A 180 16.98 17.06 14.75
N VAL A 181 15.66 16.87 14.64
CA VAL A 181 14.69 17.90 15.02
C VAL A 181 14.66 17.95 16.56
N PRO A 182 14.83 19.12 17.20
CA PRO A 182 14.69 19.20 18.65
C PRO A 182 13.30 18.71 19.09
N SER A 183 13.21 17.85 20.10
CA SER A 183 11.93 17.39 20.64
C SER A 183 11.19 18.56 21.30
N GLY A 184 10.40 19.34 20.54
CA GLY A 184 9.48 20.35 21.08
C GLY A 184 9.50 21.72 20.38
N SER A 185 9.27 21.77 19.07
CA SER A 185 8.90 22.98 18.34
C SER A 185 7.44 22.93 17.90
#